data_AF-A0A833EMC6-F1
#
_entry.id   AF-A0A833EMC6-F1
#
_cell.length_a   1.000
_cell.length_b   1.000
_cell.length_c   1.000
_cell.angle_alpha   90.00
_cell.angle_beta   90.00
_cell.angle_gamma   90.00
#
_symmetry.space_group_name_H-M   'P 1'
#
loop_
_entity.id
_entity.type
_entity.pdbx_description
1 polymer ?
#
loop_
_entity_poly.entity_id
_entity_poly.type
_entity_poly.pdbx_seq_one_letter_code
_entity_poly.pdbx_strand_id
1 'polypeptide(L)'
;AITIAQKSGAYLLPFTFSAQNAIRFNSWDRFTLWKPFSRCLALYGEPIPVPEKTNPEEFEQFRRAVERKMIEQEARADAYFIK
;
A
#
# COMPACT_ATOMS: atom_id res chain seq x y z
N ALA A 1 7.80 -9.13 1.76
CA ALA A 1 8.11 -8.19 0.67
C ALA A 1 9.49 -7.55 0.84
N ILE A 2 9.74 -6.80 1.93
CA ILE A 2 11.01 -6.08 2.15
C ILE A 2 12.25 -7.00 2.03
N THR A 3 12.28 -8.13 2.74
CA THR A 3 13.42 -9.07 2.69
C THR A 3 13.68 -9.65 1.29
N ILE A 4 12.63 -9.84 0.48
CA ILE A 4 12.78 -10.32 -0.90
C ILE A 4 13.40 -9.21 -1.75
N ALA A 5 12.89 -7.98 -1.64
CA ALA A 5 13.42 -6.82 -2.33
C ALA A 5 14.88 -6.51 -1.94
N GLN A 6 15.26 -6.69 -0.68
CA GLN A 6 16.65 -6.59 -0.22
C GLN A 6 17.57 -7.58 -0.94
N LYS A 7 17.14 -8.85 -1.03
CA LYS A 7 17.94 -9.90 -1.65
C LYS A 7 18.00 -9.81 -3.17
N SER A 8 16.98 -9.23 -3.81
CA SER A 8 16.91 -9.08 -5.26
C SER A 8 17.43 -7.74 -5.78
N GLY A 9 17.65 -6.76 -4.90
CA GLY A 9 17.96 -5.38 -5.29
C GLY A 9 16.80 -4.65 -5.96
N ALA A 10 15.56 -5.15 -5.81
CA ALA A 10 14.37 -4.56 -6.42
C ALA A 10 13.82 -3.38 -5.61
N TYR A 11 13.16 -2.46 -6.31
CA TYR A 11 12.40 -1.38 -5.68
C TYR A 11 11.07 -1.90 -5.14
N LEU A 12 10.62 -1.37 -4.01
CA LEU A 12 9.25 -1.56 -3.54
C LEU A 12 8.37 -0.49 -4.17
N LEU A 13 7.39 -0.88 -4.97
CA LEU A 13 6.40 0.03 -5.54
C LEU A 13 5.13 -0.03 -4.70
N PRO A 14 4.77 1.03 -3.95
CA PRO A 14 3.48 1.10 -3.27
C PRO A 14 2.38 1.11 -4.33
N PHE A 15 1.40 0.22 -4.17
CA PHE A 15 0.26 0.11 -5.07
C PHE A 15 -1.00 -0.05 -4.22
N THR A 16 -1.99 0.76 -4.50
CA THR A 16 -3.28 0.70 -3.82
C THR A 16 -4.43 0.95 -4.79
N PHE A 17 -5.62 0.62 -4.35
CA PHE A 17 -6.85 0.77 -5.10
C PHE A 17 -7.93 1.37 -4.23
N SER A 18 -8.84 2.13 -4.84
CA SER A 18 -10.08 2.54 -4.21
C SER A 18 -11.21 2.49 -5.23
N ALA A 19 -12.45 2.45 -4.77
CA ALA A 19 -13.62 2.37 -5.62
C ALA A 19 -14.73 3.31 -5.11
N GLN A 20 -15.43 3.94 -6.04
CA GLN A 20 -16.51 4.88 -5.72
C GLN A 20 -17.63 4.23 -4.90
N ASN A 21 -18.04 3.02 -5.29
CA ASN A 21 -19.10 2.26 -4.65
C ASN A 21 -18.54 0.93 -4.18
N ALA A 22 -18.13 0.87 -2.91
CA ALA A 22 -17.60 -0.33 -2.30
C ALA A 22 -18.39 -0.71 -1.04
N ILE A 23 -18.48 -2.01 -0.79
CA ILE A 23 -18.99 -2.56 0.47
C ILE A 23 -17.78 -3.09 1.23
N ARG A 24 -17.49 -2.48 2.39
CA ARG A 24 -16.44 -2.97 3.30
C ARG A 24 -17.08 -3.90 4.33
N PHE A 25 -16.69 -5.17 4.29
CA PHE A 25 -17.17 -6.14 5.26
C PHE A 25 -16.50 -5.93 6.61
N ASN A 26 -17.24 -6.17 7.70
CA ASN A 26 -16.69 -6.18 9.05
C ASN A 26 -16.06 -7.55 9.38
N SER A 27 -15.18 -8.02 8.48
CA SER A 27 -14.39 -9.23 8.67
C SER A 27 -13.00 -8.88 9.21
N TRP A 28 -12.27 -9.87 9.71
CA TRP A 28 -10.92 -9.70 10.23
C TRP A 28 -9.94 -9.13 9.19
N ASP A 29 -10.20 -9.34 7.90
CA ASP A 29 -9.41 -8.83 6.78
C ASP A 29 -9.99 -7.54 6.17
N ARG A 30 -11.14 -7.05 6.67
CA ARG A 30 -11.87 -5.88 6.15
C ARG A 30 -12.04 -5.90 4.63
N PHE A 31 -12.45 -7.04 4.08
CA PHE A 31 -12.61 -7.24 2.64
C PHE A 31 -13.45 -6.13 2.02
N THR A 32 -13.04 -5.65 0.86
CA THR A 32 -13.73 -4.57 0.15
C THR A 32 -14.24 -5.09 -1.18
N LEU A 33 -15.56 -5.25 -1.31
CA LEU A 33 -16.20 -5.67 -2.55
C LEU A 33 -16.67 -4.45 -3.34
N TRP A 34 -16.15 -4.29 -4.55
CA TRP A 34 -16.57 -3.25 -5.46
C TRP A 34 -17.90 -3.63 -6.11
N LYS A 35 -18.86 -2.71 -6.14
CA LYS A 35 -20.12 -2.93 -6.83
C LYS A 35 -19.91 -2.98 -8.35
N PRO A 36 -20.73 -3.76 -9.10
CA PRO A 36 -20.70 -3.73 -10.55
C PRO A 36 -20.84 -2.30 -11.09
N PHE A 37 -20.07 -1.97 -12.14
CA PHE A 37 -20.05 -0.65 -12.78
C PHE A 37 -19.55 0.50 -11.89
N SER A 38 -18.90 0.21 -10.76
CA SER A 38 -18.21 1.24 -9.97
C SER A 38 -16.98 1.76 -10.71
N ARG A 39 -16.72 3.07 -10.59
CA ARG A 39 -15.42 3.63 -10.95
C ARG A 39 -14.38 3.16 -9.93
N CYS A 40 -13.23 2.73 -10.43
CA CYS A 40 -12.07 2.36 -9.61
C CYS A 40 -10.91 3.29 -9.89
N LEU A 41 -10.13 3.58 -8.86
CA LEU A 41 -8.87 4.30 -8.93
C LEU A 41 -7.76 3.32 -8.55
N ALA A 42 -6.77 3.17 -9.41
CA ALA A 42 -5.53 2.49 -9.08
C ALA A 42 -4.44 3.55 -8.93
N LEU A 43 -3.75 3.56 -7.80
CA LEU A 43 -2.75 4.56 -7.48
C LEU A 43 -1.39 3.88 -7.29
N TYR A 44 -0.43 4.35 -8.08
CA TYR A 44 0.98 3.97 -7.97
C TYR A 44 1.72 5.03 -7.17
N GLY A 45 2.47 4.59 -6.17
CA GLY A 45 3.36 5.43 -5.40
C GLY A 45 4.74 5.55 -6.01
N GLU A 46 5.57 6.34 -5.33
CA GLU A 46 6.98 6.45 -5.68
C GLU A 46 7.72 5.15 -5.36
N PRO A 47 8.57 4.63 -6.26
CA PRO A 47 9.44 3.50 -5.98
C PRO A 47 10.30 3.77 -4.75
N ILE A 48 10.26 2.86 -3.78
CA ILE A 48 11.05 2.94 -2.55
C ILE A 48 12.29 2.05 -2.75
N PRO A 49 13.51 2.62 -2.80
CA PRO A 49 14.74 1.84 -2.83
C PRO A 49 14.90 1.10 -1.50
N VAL A 50 15.21 -0.20 -1.58
CA VAL A 50 15.40 -1.02 -0.39
C VAL A 50 16.90 -1.19 -0.14
N PRO A 51 17.41 -0.82 1.05
CA PRO A 51 18.83 -0.97 1.37
C PRO A 51 19.22 -2.46 1.45
N GLU A 52 20.31 -2.84 0.78
CA GLU A 52 20.80 -4.23 0.69
C GLU A 52 21.22 -4.79 2.04
N LYS A 53 21.77 -3.94 2.93
CA LYS A 53 22.17 -4.29 4.29
C LYS A 53 21.57 -3.31 5.28
N THR A 54 20.94 -3.84 6.32
CA THR A 54 20.39 -3.09 7.45
C THR A 54 20.63 -3.90 8.71
N ASN A 55 20.96 -3.22 9.81
CA ASN A 55 20.88 -3.83 11.13
C ASN A 55 19.39 -4.03 11.55
N PRO A 56 19.09 -4.77 12.64
CA PRO A 56 17.70 -5.03 13.04
C PRO A 56 16.88 -3.75 13.32
N GLU A 57 17.52 -2.73 13.89
CA GLU A 57 16.87 -1.46 14.23
C GLU A 57 16.53 -0.66 12.97
N GLU A 58 17.47 -0.56 12.03
CA GLU A 58 17.30 0.08 10.72
C GLU A 58 16.25 -0.63 9.88
N PHE A 59 16.21 -1.96 9.94
CA PHE A 59 15.20 -2.76 9.25
C PHE A 59 13.79 -2.43 9.78
N GLU A 60 13.62 -2.36 11.10
CA GLU A 60 12.32 -2.05 11.69
C GLU A 60 11.90 -0.59 11.42
N GLN A 61 12.84 0.34 11.46
CA GLN A 61 12.59 1.73 11.06
C GLN A 61 12.16 1.83 9.59
N PHE A 62 12.86 1.12 8.70
CA PHE A 62 12.51 1.07 7.28
C PHE A 62 11.14 0.43 7.06
N ARG A 63 10.84 -0.68 7.75
CA ARG A 63 9.53 -1.34 7.70
C ARG A 63 8.41 -0.37 8.07
N ARG A 64 8.56 0.36 9.17
CA ARG A 64 7.59 1.39 9.59
C ARG A 64 7.47 2.54 8.59
N ALA A 65 8.57 2.95 7.97
CA ALA A 65 8.56 3.99 6.94
C ALA A 65 7.78 3.56 5.70
N VAL A 66 7.99 2.32 5.22
CA VAL A 66 7.24 1.73 4.10
C VAL A 66 5.75 1.61 4.46
N GLU A 67 5.44 1.09 5.64
CA GLU A 67 4.07 0.96 6.15
C GLU A 67 3.33 2.31 6.16
N ARG A 68 3.95 3.36 6.70
CA ARG A 68 3.37 4.71 6.68
C ARG A 68 3.09 5.22 5.27
N LYS A 69 4.02 5.02 4.32
CA LYS A 69 3.83 5.42 2.92
C LYS A 69 2.63 4.67 2.29
N MET A 70 2.49 3.38 2.55
CA MET A 70 1.37 2.58 2.04
C MET A 70 0.03 3.04 2.61
N ILE A 71 -0.04 3.29 3.93
CA ILE A 71 -1.26 3.80 4.58
C ILE A 71 -1.64 5.19 4.04
N GLU A 72 -0.66 6.07 3.86
CA GLU A 72 -0.90 7.39 3.28
C GLU A 72 -1.44 7.30 1.84
N GLN A 73 -0.91 6.38 1.04
CA GLN A 73 -1.40 6.14 -0.32
C GLN A 73 -2.85 5.65 -0.32
N GLU A 74 -3.19 4.70 0.55
CA GLU A 74 -4.57 4.20 0.71
C GLU A 74 -5.51 5.34 1.10
N ALA A 75 -5.14 6.16 2.09
CA ALA A 75 -5.94 7.31 2.51
C ALA A 75 -6.17 8.32 1.38
N ARG A 76 -5.14 8.59 0.55
CA ARG A 76 -5.27 9.46 -0.63
C ARG A 76 -6.19 8.86 -1.69
N ALA A 77 -6.13 7.54 -1.89
CA ALA A 77 -6.98 6.85 -2.86
C ALA A 77 -8.46 6.88 -2.41
N ASP A 78 -8.71 6.63 -1.12
CA ASP A 78 -10.06 6.68 -0.55
C ASP A 78 -10.66 8.10 -0.56
N ALA A 79 -9.85 9.11 -0.26
CA ALA A 79 -10.28 10.51 -0.31
C ALA A 79 -10.70 10.96 -1.72
N TYR A 80 -10.27 10.29 -2.80
CA TYR A 80 -10.64 10.66 -4.17
C TYR A 80 -12.15 10.54 -4.44
N PHE A 81 -12.82 9.57 -3.81
CA PHE A 81 -14.25 9.30 -4.02
C PHE A 81 -15.16 9.91 -2.94
N ILE A 82 -14.59 10.39 -1.82
CA ILE A 82 -15.31 11.14 -0.79
C ILE A 82 -15.39 12.61 -1.26
N LYS A 83 -16.45 12.93 -2.01
CA LYS A 83 -16.81 14.30 -2.40
C LYS A 83 -18.20 14.65 -1.89
#